data_AF-A0A2S1JR96-F1
#
_entry.id   AF-A0A2S1JR96-F1
#
_cell.length_a   1.000
_cell.length_b   1.000
_cell.length_c   1.000
_cell.angle_alpha   90.00
_cell.angle_beta   90.00
_cell.angle_gamma   90.00
#
_symmetry.space_group_name_H-M   'P 1'
#
loop_
_entity.id
_entity.type
_entity.pdbx_description
1 polymer ?
#
loop_
_entity_poly.entity_id
_entity_poly.type
_entity_poly.pdbx_seq_one_letter_code
_entity_poly.pdbx_strand_id
1 'polypeptide(L)' 'MEVGGISILQLIILLVLLLLFILPAAHVLFSSRSHGGAKFGWIIGILLFSWLAYAAFLIITQPVKDAQAANKSNHS' A
#
# COMPACT_ATOMS: atom_id res chain seq x y z
N MET A 1 20.61 28.49 -11.60
CA MET A 1 19.51 28.36 -12.58
C MET A 1 18.30 27.88 -11.80
N GLU A 2 17.40 28.79 -11.44
CA GLU A 2 16.15 28.45 -10.73
C GLU A 2 15.12 28.00 -11.77
N VAL A 3 14.67 26.75 -11.66
CA VAL A 3 13.50 26.26 -12.38
C VAL A 3 12.32 26.34 -11.41
N GLY A 4 11.62 27.47 -11.38
CA GLY A 4 10.26 27.59 -10.84
C GLY A 4 10.03 27.14 -9.39
N GLY A 5 10.95 27.45 -8.46
CA GLY A 5 10.77 27.18 -7.02
C GLY A 5 10.90 25.71 -6.59
N ILE A 6 11.16 24.80 -7.52
CA ILE A 6 11.48 23.40 -7.20
C ILE A 6 12.99 23.28 -7.05
N SER A 7 13.44 22.96 -5.84
CA SER A 7 14.85 22.71 -5.56
C SER A 7 15.30 21.42 -6.24
N ILE A 8 16.56 21.38 -6.71
CA ILE A 8 17.20 20.18 -7.25
C ILE A 8 17.11 19.01 -6.25
N LEU A 9 17.15 19.31 -4.95
CA LEU A 9 16.97 18.30 -3.90
C LEU A 9 15.57 17.69 -3.91
N GLN A 10 14.51 18.47 -4.15
CA GLN A 10 13.15 17.95 -4.27
C GLN A 10 13.03 17.00 -5.47
N LEU A 11 13.67 17.33 -6.59
CA LEU A 11 13.69 16.46 -7.77
C LEU A 11 14.42 15.13 -7.47
N ILE A 12 15.55 15.18 -6.76
CA ILE A 12 16.28 13.98 -6.34
C ILE A 12 15.44 13.13 -5.40
N ILE A 13 14.77 13.74 -4.41
CA ILE A 13 13.90 13.02 -3.47
C ILE A 13 12.75 12.34 -4.21
N LEU A 14 12.07 13.05 -5.12
CA LEU A 14 11.01 12.48 -5.95
C LEU A 14 11.50 11.30 -6.78
N LEU A 15 12.67 11.42 -7.39
CA LEU A 15 13.29 10.33 -8.15
C LEU A 15 13.57 9.11 -7.26
N VAL A 16 14.13 9.31 -6.07
CA VAL A 16 14.44 8.23 -5.12
C VAL A 16 13.16 7.54 -4.65
N LEU A 17 12.10 8.30 -4.31
CA LEU A 17 10.81 7.74 -3.91
C LEU A 17 10.17 6.94 -5.05
N LEU A 18 10.23 7.46 -6.28
CA LEU A 18 9.71 6.76 -7.45
C LEU A 18 10.48 5.46 -7.70
N LEU A 19 11.81 5.48 -7.58
CA LEU A 19 12.64 4.28 -7.71
C LEU A 19 12.28 3.26 -6.63
N LEU A 20 12.21 3.67 -5.35
CA LEU A 20 11.82 2.80 -4.24
C LEU A 20 10.43 2.17 -4.46
N PHE A 21 9.49 2.92 -5.02
CA PHE A 21 8.15 2.44 -5.31
C PHE A 21 8.13 1.40 -6.44
N ILE A 22 8.91 1.59 -7.51
CA ILE A 22 8.92 0.70 -8.69
C ILE A 22 9.85 -0.50 -8.48
N LEU A 23 10.89 -0.38 -7.65
CA LEU A 23 11.89 -1.42 -7.38
C LEU A 23 11.29 -2.80 -7.05
N PRO A 24 10.30 -2.95 -6.16
CA PRO A 24 9.69 -4.26 -5.90
C PRO A 24 9.01 -4.84 -7.14
N ALA A 25 8.35 -4.02 -7.95
CA ALA A 25 7.72 -4.47 -9.20
C ALA A 25 8.78 -4.89 -10.24
N ALA A 26 9.86 -4.11 -10.37
CA ALA A 26 10.99 -4.46 -11.23
C ALA A 26 11.66 -5.77 -10.77
N HIS A 27 11.88 -5.93 -9.47
CA HIS A 27 12.45 -7.16 -8.90
C HIS A 27 11.59 -8.39 -9.21
N VAL A 28 10.27 -8.28 -9.10
CA VAL A 28 9.35 -9.36 -9.50
C VAL A 28 9.42 -9.66 -11.00
N LEU A 29 9.50 -8.63 -11.84
CA LEU A 29 9.62 -8.79 -13.29
C LEU A 29 10.90 -9.53 -13.69
N PHE A 30 12.04 -9.13 -13.11
CA PHE A 30 13.34 -9.77 -13.36
C PHE A 30 13.53 -11.10 -12.64
N SER A 31 12.69 -11.41 -11.64
CA SER A 31 12.76 -12.69 -10.94
C SER A 31 12.29 -13.84 -11.84
N SER A 32 13.06 -14.93 -11.84
CA SER A 32 12.71 -16.23 -12.40
C SER A 32 11.86 -17.09 -11.44
N ARG A 33 11.45 -16.55 -10.28
CA ARG A 33 10.64 -17.30 -9.29
C ARG A 33 9.16 -17.42 -9.64
N SER A 34 8.60 -16.48 -10.41
CA SER A 34 7.20 -16.54 -10.87
C SER A 34 7.16 -16.51 -12.39
N HIS A 35 6.23 -17.22 -13.02
CA HIS A 35 6.12 -17.32 -14.48
C HIS A 35 4.67 -17.03 -14.93
N GLY A 36 4.53 -16.46 -16.13
CA GLY A 36 3.22 -16.19 -16.75
C GLY A 36 2.31 -15.32 -15.88
N GLY A 37 1.05 -15.75 -15.70
CA GLY A 37 0.03 -15.00 -14.95
C GLY A 37 0.37 -14.72 -13.48
N ALA A 38 1.26 -15.51 -12.87
CA ALA A 38 1.72 -15.25 -11.51
C ALA A 38 2.52 -13.93 -11.39
N LYS A 39 3.32 -13.57 -12.42
CA LYS A 39 4.05 -12.28 -12.43
C LYS A 39 3.08 -11.11 -12.43
N PHE A 40 2.01 -11.22 -13.21
CA PHE A 40 0.98 -10.18 -13.30
C PHE A 40 0.23 -10.01 -11.97
N GLY A 41 -0.12 -11.11 -11.30
CA GLY A 41 -0.72 -11.09 -9.97
C GLY A 41 0.16 -10.41 -8.92
N TRP A 42 1.47 -10.68 -8.94
CA TRP A 42 2.42 -10.02 -8.03
C TRP A 42 2.55 -8.51 -8.29
N ILE A 43 2.57 -8.06 -9.55
CA ILE A 43 2.61 -6.63 -9.87
C ILE A 43 1.34 -5.93 -9.35
N ILE A 44 0.16 -6.53 -9.58
CA ILE A 44 -1.11 -6.02 -9.05
C ILE A 44 -1.08 -5.98 -7.53
N GLY A 45 -0.59 -7.04 -6.87
CA GLY A 45 -0.47 -7.10 -5.42
C GLY A 45 0.42 -6.00 -4.84
N ILE A 46 1.52 -5.66 -5.52
CA ILE A 46 2.41 -4.56 -5.12
C ILE A 46 1.71 -3.19 -5.28
N LEU A 47 1.01 -2.97 -6.40
CA LEU A 47 0.31 -1.71 -6.65
C LEU A 47 -0.88 -1.49 -5.70
N LEU A 48 -1.58 -2.58 -5.34
CA LEU A 48 -2.72 -2.55 -4.43
C LEU A 48 -2.33 -2.76 -2.96
N PHE A 49 -1.03 -2.84 -2.64
CA PHE A 49 -0.58 -3.11 -1.28
C PHE A 49 -1.06 -2.06 -0.29
N SER A 50 -1.07 -0.78 -0.68
CA SER A 50 -1.62 0.32 0.13
C SER A 50 -3.12 0.16 0.41
N TRP A 51 -3.88 -0.32 -0.58
CA TRP A 51 -5.31 -0.61 -0.44
C TRP A 51 -5.56 -1.82 0.44
N LEU A 52 -4.73 -2.87 0.35
CA LEU A 52 -4.78 -4.02 1.26
C LEU A 52 -4.51 -3.59 2.70
N ALA A 53 -3.48 -2.76 2.92
CA ALA A 53 -3.17 -2.23 4.24
C ALA A 53 -4.31 -1.36 4.79
N TYR A 54 -4.94 -0.54 3.95
CA TYR A 54 -6.10 0.25 4.33
C TYR A 54 -7.34 -0.61 4.64
N ALA A 55 -7.60 -1.65 3.85
CA ALA A 55 -8.66 -2.60 4.14
C ALA A 55 -8.41 -3.33 5.47
N ALA A 56 -7.17 -3.74 5.74
CA ALA A 56 -6.79 -4.33 7.03
C ALA A 56 -6.99 -3.34 8.19
N PHE A 57 -6.59 -2.09 8.02
CA PHE A 57 -6.87 -1.02 8.99
C PHE A 57 -8.37 -0.93 9.29
N LEU A 58 -9.21 -0.82 8.25
CA LEU A 58 -10.66 -0.74 8.43
C LEU A 58 -11.25 -1.96 9.15
N ILE A 59 -10.73 -3.17 8.90
CA ILE A 59 -11.17 -4.39 9.58
C ILE A 59 -10.78 -4.38 11.07
N ILE A 60 -9.53 -3.99 11.37
CA ILE A 60 -9.00 -3.96 12.73
C ILE A 60 -9.64 -2.83 13.55
N THR A 61 -9.85 -1.68 12.95
CA THR A 61 -10.43 -0.51 13.61
C THR A 61 -11.95 -0.47 13.53
N GLN A 62 -12.61 -1.55 13.12
CA GLN A 62 -14.06 -1.58 13.24
C GLN A 62 -14.40 -1.32 14.71
N PRO A 63 -15.21 -0.29 15.02
CA PRO A 63 -15.70 -0.08 16.35
C PRO A 63 -16.61 -1.26 16.67
N VAL A 64 -15.99 -2.28 17.25
CA VAL A 64 -16.52 -3.26 18.19
C VAL A 64 -18.04 -3.19 18.19
N LYS A 65 -18.65 -3.95 17.28
CA LYS A 65 -20.07 -4.31 17.36
C LYS A 65 -20.41 -4.89 18.76
N ASP A 66 -19.38 -5.28 19.53
CA ASP A 66 -19.45 -5.72 20.92
C ASP A 66 -19.79 -4.62 21.94
N ALA A 67 -19.67 -3.33 21.64
CA ALA A 67 -20.16 -2.25 22.51
C ALA A 67 -21.71 -2.17 22.49
N GLN A 68 -22.33 -2.59 21.39
CA GLN A 68 -23.80 -2.69 21.29
C GLN A 68 -24.35 -4.03 21.78
N ALA A 69 -23.56 -5.12 21.72
CA ALA A 69 -23.93 -6.40 22.31
C ALA A 69 -23.88 -6.37 23.85
N ALA A 70 -22.91 -5.67 24.45
CA ALA A 70 -22.76 -5.53 25.90
C ALA A 70 -23.79 -4.59 26.56
N ASN A 71 -24.36 -3.63 25.81
CA ASN A 71 -25.42 -2.75 26.33
C ASN A 71 -26.79 -3.45 26.30
N LYS A 72 -27.03 -4.32 25.30
CA LYS A 72 -28.31 -5.01 25.11
C LYS A 72 -28.56 -6.15 26.13
N SER A 73 -27.53 -6.65 26.81
CA SER A 73 -27.66 -7.67 27.87
C SER A 73 -27.91 -7.10 29.27
N ASN A 74 -27.72 -5.79 29.48
CA ASN A 74 -27.94 -5.12 30.77
C ASN A 74 -29.36 -4.53 30.90
N HIS A 75 -30.21 -4.71 29.88
CA HIS A 75 -31.57 -4.20 29.79
C HIS A 75 -32.61 -5.28 29.41
N SER A 76 -32.25 -6.57 29.45
CA SER A 76 -33.18 -7.72 29.37
C SER A 76 -33.16 -8.49 30.68
#